data_AF-A0A7K5Q071-F1
#
_entry.id   AF-A0A7K5Q071-F1
#
_cell.length_a   1.000
_cell.length_b   1.000
_cell.length_c   1.000
_cell.angle_alpha   90.00
_cell.angle_beta   90.00
_cell.angle_gamma   90.00
#
_symmetry.space_group_name_H-M   'P 1'
#
loop_
_entity.id
_entity.type
_entity.pdbx_description
1 polymer ?
#
loop_
_entity_poly.entity_id
_entity_poly.type
_entity_poly.pdbx_seq_one_letter_code
_entity_poly.pdbx_strand_id
1 'polypeptide(L)' 'LIKDHKTHTGERPYKRRECGKCFSQSSQLITHQCIHTKERPYECPKRGKRFTQSSHL' A
#
# COMPACT_ATOMS: atom_id res chain seq x y z
N LEU A 1 -29.97 13.45 19.05
CA LEU A 1 -29.49 12.46 18.07
C LEU A 1 -28.12 12.92 17.57
N ILE A 2 -27.06 12.55 18.29
CA ILE A 2 -25.68 12.84 17.85
C ILE A 2 -25.42 11.89 16.69
N LYS A 3 -25.65 12.38 15.48
CA LYS A 3 -25.36 11.65 14.26
C LYS A 3 -23.85 11.38 14.27
N ASP A 4 -23.53 10.10 14.33
CA ASP A 4 -22.21 9.50 14.29
C ASP A 4 -21.31 10.17 13.23
N HIS A 5 -20.49 11.13 13.65
CA HIS A 5 -19.40 11.71 12.85
C HIS A 5 -18.17 10.78 12.80
N LYS A 6 -18.35 9.45 12.93
CA LYS A 6 -17.24 8.48 12.70
C LYS A 6 -16.87 8.31 11.23
N THR A 7 -17.41 9.15 10.34
CA THR A 7 -17.22 9.03 8.89
C THR A 7 -16.12 9.94 8.32
N HIS A 8 -15.14 10.38 9.13
CA HIS A 8 -13.91 10.99 8.58
C HIS A 8 -12.72 10.97 9.56
N THR A 9 -12.31 9.81 10.10
CA THR A 9 -11.05 9.78 10.89
C THR A 9 -9.81 9.89 10.01
N GLY A 10 -9.92 9.77 8.68
CA GLY A 10 -8.77 9.84 7.78
C GLY A 10 -7.65 8.87 8.18
N GLU A 11 -8.01 7.82 8.93
CA GLU A 11 -7.05 6.93 9.55
C GLU A 11 -6.28 6.20 8.45
N ARG A 12 -4.98 6.46 8.44
CA ARG A 12 -4.04 5.87 7.50
C ARG A 12 -3.12 4.95 8.29
N PRO A 13 -3.60 3.75 8.67
CA PRO A 13 -2.85 2.85 9.57
C PRO A 13 -1.54 2.37 8.94
N TYR A 14 -1.42 2.43 7.63
CA TYR A 14 -0.24 1.96 6.90
C TYR A 14 0.79 3.08 6.73
N LYS A 15 1.70 3.23 7.69
CA LYS A 15 2.76 4.25 7.67
C LYS A 15 4.09 3.72 7.13
N ARG A 16 4.69 4.41 6.14
CA ARG A 16 6.07 4.19 5.69
C ARG A 16 7.04 4.95 6.60
N ARG A 17 8.00 4.24 7.20
CA ARG A 17 8.97 4.86 8.13
C ARG A 17 9.99 5.77 7.46
N GLU A 18 10.43 5.44 6.24
CA GLU A 18 11.49 6.18 5.53
C GLU A 18 11.13 7.61 5.16
N CYS A 19 9.87 7.86 4.76
CA CYS A 19 9.41 9.17 4.31
C CYS A 19 8.20 9.69 5.09
N GLY A 20 7.76 8.96 6.11
CA GLY A 20 6.65 9.34 6.98
C GLY A 20 5.26 9.30 6.34
N LYS A 21 5.13 8.98 5.04
CA LYS A 21 3.83 8.89 4.35
C LYS A 21 2.98 7.78 4.93
N CYS A 22 1.71 8.10 5.20
CA CYS A 22 0.71 7.13 5.61
C CYS A 22 -0.20 6.76 4.43
N PHE A 23 -0.85 5.61 4.46
CA PHE A 23 -1.82 5.14 3.46
C PHE A 23 -3.03 4.52 4.14
N SER A 24 -4.19 4.59 3.49
CA SER A 24 -5.43 3.98 4.00
C SER A 24 -5.50 2.49 3.68
N GLN A 25 -4.73 2.01 2.71
CA GLN A 25 -4.70 0.61 2.29
C GLN A 25 -3.27 0.07 2.22
N SER A 26 -3.11 -1.23 2.50
CA SER A 26 -1.81 -1.92 2.42
C SER A 26 -1.28 -1.97 0.98
N SER A 27 -2.15 -2.16 -0.02
CA SER A 27 -1.81 -2.14 -1.45
C SER A 27 -1.14 -0.83 -1.87
N GLN A 28 -1.62 0.30 -1.34
CA GLN A 28 -1.04 1.62 -1.59
C GLN A 28 0.34 1.76 -0.93
N LEU A 29 0.51 1.24 0.29
CA LEU A 29 1.83 1.20 0.95
C LEU A 29 2.83 0.32 0.18
N ILE A 30 2.40 -0.84 -0.31
CA ILE A 30 3.25 -1.78 -1.05
C ILE A 30 3.68 -1.20 -2.40
N THR A 31 2.73 -0.64 -3.15
CA THR A 31 3.05 0.05 -4.41
C THR A 31 3.97 1.25 -4.18
N HIS A 32 3.76 1.99 -3.10
CA HIS A 32 4.66 3.07 -2.70
C HIS A 32 6.04 2.57 -2.28
N GLN A 33 6.18 1.42 -1.63
CA GLN A 33 7.50 0.89 -1.26
C GLN A 33 8.40 0.68 -2.48
N CYS A 34 7.80 0.35 -3.63
CA CYS A 34 8.52 0.17 -4.90
C CYS A 34 9.24 1.44 -5.36
N ILE A 35 8.83 2.65 -4.94
CA ILE A 35 9.56 3.89 -5.29
C ILE A 35 10.87 4.04 -4.52
N HIS A 36 10.96 3.45 -3.33
CA HIS A 36 12.16 3.51 -2.49
C HIS A 36 13.11 2.36 -2.80
N THR A 37 12.59 1.13 -2.85
CA THR A 37 13.42 -0.06 -3.02
C THR A 37 13.66 -0.41 -4.49
N LYS A 38 12.84 0.10 -5.42
CA LYS A 38 12.73 -0.38 -6.81
C LYS A 38 12.41 -1.88 -6.93
N GLU A 39 12.09 -2.52 -5.81
CA GLU A 39 11.72 -3.92 -5.76
C GLU A 39 10.23 -4.08 -5.93
N ARG A 40 9.84 -5.08 -6.72
CA ARG A 40 8.46 -5.47 -6.94
C ARG A 40 8.21 -6.78 -6.17
N PRO A 41 7.38 -6.78 -5.12
CA PRO A 41 7.30 -7.91 -4.19
C PRO A 41 6.55 -9.13 -4.72
N TYR A 42 5.72 -8.96 -5.75
CA TYR A 42 5.00 -10.07 -6.37
C TYR A 42 5.81 -10.57 -7.57
N GLU A 43 6.20 -11.84 -7.60
CA GLU A 43 6.96 -12.42 -8.70
C GLU A 43 6.21 -13.60 -9.30
N CYS A 44 6.02 -13.59 -10.63
CA CYS A 44 5.40 -14.68 -11.37
C CYS A 44 6.44 -15.80 -11.57
N PRO A 45 6.29 -16.97 -10.91
CA PRO A 45 7.31 -18.03 -10.94
C PRO A 45 7.50 -18.64 -12.34
N LYS A 46 6.51 -18.50 -13.22
CA LYS A 46 6.57 -19.03 -14.60
C LYS A 46 7.31 -18.12 -15.57
N ARG A 47 7.33 -16.80 -15.32
CA ARG A 47 7.85 -15.81 -16.27
C ARG A 47 8.95 -14.91 -15.69
N GLY A 48 9.25 -15.02 -14.39
CA GLY A 48 10.19 -14.15 -13.67
C GLY A 48 9.76 -12.67 -13.64
N LYS A 49 8.55 -12.36 -14.09
CA LYS A 49 8.04 -10.98 -14.10
C LYS A 49 7.61 -10.58 -12.70
N ARG A 50 8.07 -9.40 -12.27
CA ARG A 50 7.71 -8.84 -10.97
C ARG A 50 6.65 -7.74 -11.10
N PHE A 51 5.73 -7.69 -10.14
CA PHE A 51 4.56 -6.80 -10.07
C PHE A 51 4.49 -6.11 -8.71
N THR A 52 3.77 -4.99 -8.68
CA THR A 52 3.56 -4.17 -7.47
C THR A 52 2.24 -4.48 -6.77
N GLN A 53 1.34 -5.21 -7.42
CA GLN A 53 0.05 -5.65 -6.90
C GLN A 53 -0.17 -7.14 -7.19
N SER A 54 -0.78 -7.85 -6.24
CA SER A 54 -1.13 -9.26 -6.39
C SER A 54 -2.16 -9.52 -7.50
N SER A 55 -3.05 -8.57 -7.78
CA SER A 55 -4.04 -8.67 -8.86
C SER A 55 -3.45 -8.72 -10.27
N HIS A 56 -2.18 -8.33 -10.41
CA HIS A 56 -1.47 -8.32 -11.70
C HIS A 56 -0.48 -9.49 -11.86
N LEU A 57 -0.41 -10.39 -10.87
CA LEU A 57 0.49 -11.55 -10.83
C LEU A 57 0.05 -12.67 -11.77
#